data_AF-A0A086K2W0-F1
#
_entry.id   AF-A0A086K2W0-F1
#
_cell.length_a   1.000
_cell.length_b   1.000
_cell.length_c   1.000
_cell.angle_alpha   90.00
_cell.angle_beta   90.00
_cell.angle_gamma   90.00
#
_symmetry.space_group_name_H-M   'P 1'
#
loop_
_entity.id
_entity.type
_entity.pdbx_description
1 polymer ?
#
loop_
_entity_poly.entity_id
_entity_poly.type
_entity_poly.pdbx_seq_one_letter_code
_entity_poly.pdbx_strand_id
1 'polypeptide(L)'
;MAPLTMHFQGRFALLRLPISSGRPLCRETRVRRSGTRPVSADNPSHARCVLPKCHSFCPGGGMQESPEARVTLSRGTSRNFGTFLTALGNDVHWKSAFPGALLRTQIRKLSVSLHPRPGSAESSGPSAGLPPKDVDPEEIERIVRERTTRERKANRRLVFLVLLLGTGVYCYSALQDVSSMIYSFYEPVTSVLFRYFSSGPLDPETAHGYTMELAKRGWLPVDYDREESALNVDINGLKFLSPIGLAAGFDKHAEAPAALLRMGFSFLEVGSITPKPQPGNPKPRLFRLYEDRSVINRFGFNSNGADYAQTQLEAFSEARLRDPFTAQGVLGVSLGKNKTSEDAVADLREGVKKLGRFADFLVVNLSSPNTPGLRSLQSASHLAAIIDGVQEELDALDRQAQAASQKQRNERRRHGGNPEETKAFYANQTGRRPLFFVKIAPDLSMEEKESIAKVALEKNLDGFVVSNTTIQRPETLKSPAKSETGGLSGRALKHLSTACVSDMYKLTQGKLAIIATGGVESGRDALDKIEAGASLVELYSSMVYIGPQVARRVKNELYQALNEKGYKDVAAAVGRKHKHVPEKKLQAPKFD
;
A
#
# COMPACT_ATOMS: atom_id res chain seq x y z
N MET A 1 18.03 5.63 42.11
CA MET A 1 17.19 4.43 41.91
C MET A 1 17.57 3.84 40.55
N ALA A 2 18.18 2.66 40.55
CA ALA A 2 18.69 2.02 39.33
C ALA A 2 17.56 1.32 38.54
N PRO A 3 17.57 1.31 37.20
CA PRO A 3 16.60 0.57 36.42
C PRO A 3 17.06 -0.88 36.18
N LEU A 4 16.20 -1.84 36.51
CA LEU A 4 16.37 -3.25 36.17
C LEU A 4 16.33 -3.43 34.65
N THR A 5 17.41 -3.98 34.09
CA THR A 5 17.48 -4.51 32.73
C THR A 5 17.06 -5.98 32.75
N MET A 6 15.93 -6.30 32.12
CA MET A 6 15.54 -7.69 31.85
C MET A 6 16.03 -8.10 30.46
N HIS A 7 17.05 -8.95 30.42
CA HIS A 7 17.46 -9.67 29.22
C HIS A 7 16.56 -10.89 28.98
N PHE A 8 15.85 -10.92 27.85
CA PHE A 8 15.25 -12.14 27.31
C PHE A 8 16.12 -12.65 26.16
N GLN A 9 16.92 -13.69 26.42
CA GLN A 9 17.50 -14.53 25.38
C GLN A 9 16.49 -15.61 25.00
N GLY A 10 15.82 -15.44 23.86
CA GLY A 10 15.01 -16.47 23.22
C GLY A 10 15.55 -16.76 21.83
N ARG A 11 16.37 -17.80 21.68
CA ARG A 11 16.72 -18.37 20.37
C ARG A 11 15.50 -19.12 19.84
N PHE A 12 14.79 -18.53 18.88
CA PHE A 12 13.86 -19.30 18.04
C PHE A 12 14.58 -19.76 16.77
N ALA A 13 14.83 -21.07 16.69
CA ALA A 13 15.31 -21.72 15.49
C ALA A 13 14.19 -21.72 14.43
N LEU A 14 14.41 -21.02 13.33
CA LEU A 14 13.58 -21.08 12.12
C LEU A 14 13.75 -22.44 11.45
N LEU A 15 12.74 -23.31 11.57
CA LEU A 15 12.60 -24.48 10.70
C LEU A 15 12.27 -23.99 9.27
N ARG A 16 13.27 -24.01 8.39
CA ARG A 16 13.11 -23.90 6.94
C ARG A 16 12.46 -25.19 6.43
N LEU A 17 11.26 -25.09 5.86
CA LEU A 17 10.72 -26.13 4.97
C LEU A 17 11.00 -25.73 3.52
N PRO A 18 11.58 -26.62 2.68
CA PRO A 18 11.78 -26.36 1.27
C PRO A 18 10.44 -26.53 0.52
N ILE A 19 9.97 -25.48 -0.15
CA ILE A 19 8.84 -25.59 -1.07
C ILE A 19 9.41 -26.00 -2.43
N SER A 20 9.08 -27.23 -2.80
CA SER A 20 9.33 -27.84 -4.11
C SER A 20 8.72 -27.00 -5.23
N SER A 21 9.48 -26.90 -6.32
CA SER A 21 9.19 -26.18 -7.55
C SER A 21 7.88 -26.58 -8.21
N GLY A 22 7.01 -25.58 -8.46
CA GLY A 22 5.86 -25.68 -9.34
C GLY A 22 6.26 -25.38 -10.79
N ARG A 23 5.88 -26.29 -11.70
CA ARG A 23 6.10 -26.18 -13.15
C ARG A 23 5.39 -24.97 -13.78
N PRO A 24 5.87 -24.45 -14.92
CA PRO A 24 5.36 -23.23 -15.54
C PRO A 24 3.98 -23.43 -16.19
N LEU A 25 3.10 -22.46 -15.99
CA LEU A 25 1.83 -22.34 -16.72
C LEU A 25 2.10 -22.03 -18.20
N CYS A 26 1.59 -22.90 -19.07
CA CYS A 26 1.55 -22.68 -20.52
C CYS A 26 0.72 -21.44 -20.85
N ARG A 27 1.30 -20.53 -21.64
CA ARG A 27 0.60 -19.43 -22.30
C ARG A 27 -0.32 -20.00 -23.38
N GLU A 28 -1.63 -19.81 -23.23
CA GLU A 28 -2.56 -19.90 -24.36
C GLU A 28 -2.45 -18.62 -25.20
N THR A 29 -1.77 -18.71 -26.33
CA THR A 29 -1.78 -17.70 -27.39
C THR A 29 -3.09 -17.81 -28.18
N ARG A 30 -4.02 -16.89 -27.93
CA ARG A 30 -5.23 -16.72 -28.73
C ARG A 30 -4.87 -16.05 -30.07
N VAL A 31 -4.73 -16.86 -31.13
CA VAL A 31 -4.51 -16.41 -32.51
C VAL A 31 -5.78 -15.76 -33.06
N ARG A 32 -5.68 -14.48 -33.45
CA ARG A 32 -6.71 -13.78 -34.24
C ARG A 32 -6.74 -14.35 -35.67
N ARG A 33 -7.91 -14.78 -36.12
CA ARG A 33 -8.21 -15.02 -37.54
C ARG A 33 -8.30 -13.67 -38.26
N SER A 34 -7.41 -13.41 -39.22
CA SER A 34 -7.62 -12.43 -40.29
C SER A 34 -7.70 -13.17 -41.61
N GLY A 35 -8.80 -12.94 -42.33
CA GLY A 35 -9.07 -13.54 -43.62
C GLY A 35 -8.41 -12.81 -44.79
N THR A 36 -8.02 -13.62 -45.78
CA THR A 36 -8.01 -13.39 -47.23
C THR A 36 -7.04 -12.36 -47.83
N ARG A 37 -6.00 -12.86 -48.51
CA ARG A 37 -5.77 -12.76 -49.97
C ARG A 37 -4.66 -13.73 -50.43
N PRO A 38 -4.68 -14.22 -51.68
CA PRO A 38 -3.90 -15.40 -52.09
C PRO A 38 -2.61 -15.02 -52.83
N VAL A 39 -1.54 -15.79 -52.63
CA VAL A 39 -0.40 -15.88 -53.56
C VAL A 39 0.05 -17.34 -53.67
N SER A 40 0.44 -17.68 -54.89
CA SER A 40 0.69 -18.95 -55.55
C SER A 40 1.84 -19.82 -55.05
N ALA A 41 1.63 -21.13 -55.28
CA ALA A 41 2.57 -22.21 -55.63
C ALA A 41 4.09 -21.92 -55.63
N ASP A 42 4.86 -22.74 -54.89
CA ASP A 42 5.56 -23.90 -55.46
C ASP A 42 6.30 -24.73 -54.38
N ASN A 43 6.60 -25.97 -54.74
CA ASN A 43 6.88 -27.16 -53.93
C ASN A 43 8.42 -27.34 -53.67
N PRO A 44 8.95 -28.51 -53.25
CA PRO A 44 9.12 -29.04 -51.88
C PRO A 44 10.60 -29.34 -51.48
N SER A 45 10.86 -29.68 -50.21
CA SER A 45 11.84 -30.75 -49.88
C SER A 45 11.76 -31.24 -48.42
N HIS A 46 11.82 -32.56 -48.30
CA HIS A 46 11.79 -33.43 -47.13
C HIS A 46 12.78 -33.12 -45.98
N ALA A 47 12.42 -33.44 -44.73
CA ALA A 47 13.07 -34.51 -43.95
C ALA A 47 12.40 -34.81 -42.58
N ARG A 48 12.16 -36.12 -42.40
CA ARG A 48 11.75 -36.99 -41.28
C ARG A 48 12.10 -36.57 -39.83
N CYS A 49 11.20 -36.94 -38.90
CA CYS A 49 11.50 -37.73 -37.68
C CYS A 49 10.17 -38.15 -37.01
N VAL A 50 9.70 -39.40 -37.21
CA VAL A 50 9.78 -40.56 -36.29
C VAL A 50 9.13 -40.33 -34.90
N LEU A 51 7.90 -40.84 -34.76
CA LEU A 51 7.20 -41.17 -33.51
C LEU A 51 7.28 -42.69 -33.29
N PRO A 52 7.30 -43.20 -32.04
CA PRO A 52 6.78 -44.51 -31.73
C PRO A 52 5.36 -44.43 -31.15
N LYS A 53 4.54 -45.35 -31.66
CA LYS A 53 3.19 -45.73 -31.23
C LYS A 53 3.20 -46.49 -29.89
N CYS A 54 2.05 -46.52 -29.21
CA CYS A 54 1.27 -47.74 -28.88
C CYS A 54 -0.03 -47.29 -28.15
N HIS A 55 -1.23 -47.46 -28.73
CA HIS A 55 -2.11 -48.65 -28.70
C HIS A 55 -2.49 -49.05 -27.25
N SER A 56 -3.72 -48.94 -26.72
CA SER A 56 -5.10 -49.24 -27.17
C SER A 56 -5.66 -50.32 -26.24
N PHE A 57 -6.83 -50.09 -25.61
CA PHE A 57 -8.02 -50.98 -25.59
C PHE A 57 -8.97 -50.67 -24.41
N CYS A 58 -10.25 -50.49 -24.73
CA CYS A 58 -11.41 -50.71 -23.84
C CYS A 58 -11.97 -52.12 -24.15
N PRO A 59 -12.63 -52.78 -23.18
CA PRO A 59 -14.10 -52.76 -23.06
C PRO A 59 -14.52 -52.75 -21.57
N GLY A 60 -15.76 -52.57 -21.07
CA GLY A 60 -17.12 -52.54 -21.58
C GLY A 60 -18.02 -53.12 -20.46
N GLY A 61 -19.08 -52.39 -20.05
CA GLY A 61 -20.25 -52.95 -19.33
C GLY A 61 -20.34 -52.80 -17.81
N GLY A 62 -21.50 -52.32 -17.32
CA GLY A 62 -22.01 -52.61 -15.96
C GLY A 62 -22.45 -51.39 -15.13
N MET A 63 -23.76 -51.09 -15.13
CA MET A 63 -24.41 -50.33 -14.05
C MET A 63 -24.34 -51.16 -12.75
N GLN A 64 -23.77 -50.60 -11.69
CA GLN A 64 -24.00 -51.07 -10.32
C GLN A 64 -23.87 -49.89 -9.35
N GLU A 65 -24.88 -49.76 -8.50
CA GLU A 65 -24.99 -48.78 -7.42
C GLU A 65 -23.76 -48.85 -6.51
N SER A 66 -23.17 -47.69 -6.22
CA SER A 66 -22.07 -47.57 -5.27
C SER A 66 -22.61 -47.57 -3.83
N PRO A 67 -22.11 -48.45 -2.94
CA PRO A 67 -22.49 -48.46 -1.54
C PRO A 67 -21.83 -47.31 -0.78
N GLU A 68 -22.54 -46.78 0.22
CA GLU A 68 -22.04 -45.79 1.17
C GLU A 68 -20.71 -46.26 1.79
N ALA A 69 -19.62 -45.58 1.46
CA ALA A 69 -18.30 -45.86 2.03
C ALA A 69 -18.24 -45.34 3.48
N ARG A 70 -18.40 -46.25 4.45
CA ARG A 70 -17.95 -46.04 5.84
C ARG A 70 -16.42 -46.07 5.88
N VAL A 71 -15.80 -44.92 6.15
CA VAL A 71 -14.37 -44.84 6.45
C VAL A 71 -14.15 -45.08 7.95
N THR A 72 -13.58 -46.24 8.29
CA THR A 72 -13.00 -46.52 9.63
C THR A 72 -11.52 -46.14 9.64
N LEU A 73 -11.16 -45.15 10.47
CA LEU A 73 -9.77 -44.76 10.73
C LEU A 73 -9.17 -45.64 11.85
N SER A 74 -8.18 -46.47 11.51
CA SER A 74 -7.28 -47.09 12.49
C SER A 74 -6.11 -46.14 12.79
N ARG A 75 -5.67 -46.11 14.06
CA ARG A 75 -4.59 -45.23 14.52
C ARG A 75 -3.22 -45.83 14.17
N GLY A 76 -2.64 -45.36 13.08
CA GLY A 76 -1.20 -45.32 12.85
C GLY A 76 -0.66 -43.92 13.16
N THR A 77 0.50 -43.88 13.79
CA THR A 77 1.29 -42.71 14.19
C THR A 77 1.39 -41.57 13.15
N SER A 78 1.37 -40.32 13.66
CA SER A 78 2.00 -39.13 13.08
C SER A 78 1.71 -38.77 11.60
N ARG A 79 0.86 -37.74 11.35
CA ARG A 79 1.20 -36.53 10.55
C ARG A 79 -0.02 -35.70 10.08
N ASN A 80 0.20 -34.38 10.11
CA ASN A 80 -0.29 -33.32 9.22
C ASN A 80 -1.77 -32.89 9.26
N PHE A 81 -2.02 -31.86 10.08
CA PHE A 81 -3.19 -30.97 10.04
C PHE A 81 -3.35 -30.24 8.68
N GLY A 82 -2.30 -30.16 7.87
CA GLY A 82 -2.34 -29.54 6.53
C GLY A 82 -3.21 -30.27 5.53
N THR A 83 -3.35 -31.59 5.63
CA THR A 83 -4.16 -32.40 4.68
C THR A 83 -5.66 -32.19 4.89
N PHE A 84 -6.08 -31.74 6.08
CA PHE A 84 -7.48 -31.47 6.39
C PHE A 84 -7.99 -30.19 5.71
N LEU A 85 -7.13 -29.18 5.55
CA LEU A 85 -7.51 -27.90 4.91
C LEU A 85 -7.58 -28.02 3.38
N THR A 86 -6.80 -28.91 2.77
CA THR A 86 -6.81 -29.12 1.31
C THR A 86 -8.09 -29.80 0.81
N ALA A 87 -8.77 -30.57 1.66
CA ALA A 87 -10.01 -31.27 1.30
C ALA A 87 -11.25 -30.36 1.28
N LEU A 88 -11.21 -29.19 1.93
CA LEU A 88 -12.32 -28.23 1.95
C LEU A 88 -12.24 -27.17 0.84
N GLY A 89 -11.12 -27.09 0.12
CA GLY A 89 -10.83 -25.99 -0.82
C GLY A 89 -11.17 -26.24 -2.29
N ASN A 90 -11.62 -27.44 -2.69
CA ASN A 90 -11.67 -27.81 -4.12
C ASN A 90 -13.05 -27.88 -4.77
N ASP A 91 -14.16 -27.57 -4.09
CA ASP A 91 -15.49 -27.57 -4.74
C ASP A 91 -16.39 -26.43 -4.26
N VAL A 92 -16.09 -25.16 -4.62
CA VAL A 92 -17.11 -24.12 -4.64
C VAL A 92 -16.86 -23.12 -5.78
N HIS A 93 -17.60 -23.30 -6.89
CA HIS A 93 -17.82 -22.25 -7.88
C HIS A 93 -18.89 -21.28 -7.36
N TRP A 94 -18.54 -20.01 -7.12
CA TRP A 94 -19.50 -18.97 -6.76
C TRP A 94 -20.13 -18.34 -8.01
N LYS A 95 -21.41 -18.65 -8.27
CA LYS A 95 -22.27 -17.82 -9.12
C LYS A 95 -23.34 -17.14 -8.26
N SER A 96 -23.44 -15.84 -8.48
CA SER A 96 -24.41 -14.88 -7.96
C SER A 96 -25.88 -15.31 -8.10
N ALA A 97 -26.64 -15.20 -7.00
CA ALA A 97 -28.00 -14.63 -6.98
C ALA A 97 -28.54 -14.61 -5.54
N PHE A 98 -28.89 -13.42 -5.02
CA PHE A 98 -29.81 -13.30 -3.90
C PHE A 98 -31.24 -13.50 -4.41
N PRO A 99 -32.07 -14.27 -3.69
CA PRO A 99 -33.29 -13.68 -3.18
C PRO A 99 -33.55 -14.05 -1.72
N GLY A 100 -33.87 -13.02 -0.92
CA GLY A 100 -34.31 -13.17 0.45
C GLY A 100 -35.67 -13.86 0.53
N ALA A 101 -35.69 -15.15 0.88
CA ALA A 101 -36.89 -15.85 1.38
C ALA A 101 -36.59 -17.20 2.07
N LEU A 102 -35.34 -17.57 2.37
CA LEU A 102 -34.99 -18.91 2.86
C LEU A 102 -34.20 -18.93 4.18
N LEU A 103 -34.35 -17.89 5.02
CA LEU A 103 -33.63 -17.78 6.31
C LEU A 103 -34.50 -18.10 7.55
N ARG A 104 -35.42 -19.07 7.46
CA ARG A 104 -36.17 -19.55 8.65
C ARG A 104 -36.17 -21.06 8.89
N THR A 105 -35.51 -21.88 8.08
CA THR A 105 -35.64 -23.34 8.19
C THR A 105 -34.36 -24.13 7.92
N GLN A 106 -33.19 -23.69 8.38
CA GLN A 106 -32.01 -24.58 8.51
C GLN A 106 -31.08 -24.20 9.68
N ILE A 107 -31.64 -24.03 10.88
CA ILE A 107 -30.86 -24.18 12.13
C ILE A 107 -31.53 -25.27 12.95
N ARG A 108 -31.39 -26.53 12.50
CA ARG A 108 -31.66 -27.69 13.34
C ARG A 108 -30.49 -28.68 13.21
N LYS A 109 -29.73 -28.75 14.31
CA LYS A 109 -28.83 -29.84 14.73
C LYS A 109 -27.57 -30.06 13.89
N LEU A 110 -26.57 -29.21 14.12
CA LEU A 110 -25.20 -29.72 14.23
C LEU A 110 -25.07 -30.40 15.61
N SER A 111 -25.40 -31.69 15.68
CA SER A 111 -25.09 -32.51 16.86
C SER A 111 -23.71 -33.13 16.66
N VAL A 112 -22.71 -32.57 17.34
CA VAL A 112 -21.39 -33.23 17.47
C VAL A 112 -21.58 -34.42 18.39
N SER A 113 -21.63 -35.64 17.82
CA SER A 113 -21.77 -36.87 18.58
C SER A 113 -20.39 -37.41 18.95
N LEU A 114 -19.90 -37.05 20.15
CA LEU A 114 -18.70 -37.65 20.74
C LEU A 114 -18.99 -39.11 21.12
N HIS A 115 -18.42 -40.07 20.39
CA HIS A 115 -18.47 -41.49 20.78
C HIS A 115 -17.52 -41.75 21.96
N PRO A 116 -17.92 -42.50 23.00
CA PRO A 116 -17.00 -42.95 24.04
C PRO A 116 -16.00 -43.96 23.45
N ARG A 117 -14.72 -43.89 23.87
CA ARG A 117 -13.70 -44.88 23.51
C ARG A 117 -14.06 -46.26 24.10
N PRO A 118 -13.79 -47.37 23.39
CA PRO A 118 -13.81 -48.69 24.00
C PRO A 118 -12.47 -49.01 24.67
N GLY A 119 -12.52 -49.51 25.90
CA GLY A 119 -11.49 -50.36 26.51
C GLY A 119 -10.19 -49.72 27.00
N SER A 120 -10.16 -49.29 28.25
CA SER A 120 -9.01 -49.50 29.14
C SER A 120 -9.55 -49.72 30.54
N ALA A 121 -9.48 -50.96 31.01
CA ALA A 121 -9.86 -51.33 32.36
C ALA A 121 -8.93 -50.68 33.38
N GLU A 122 -9.48 -50.52 34.59
CA GLU A 122 -8.81 -50.26 35.88
C GLU A 122 -8.49 -48.79 36.24
N SER A 123 -9.48 -48.14 36.86
CA SER A 123 -9.38 -47.76 38.28
C SER A 123 -10.74 -47.28 38.81
N SER A 124 -11.07 -47.80 39.98
CA SER A 124 -12.26 -47.60 40.82
C SER A 124 -13.02 -46.26 40.68
N GLY A 125 -14.27 -46.33 40.23
CA GLY A 125 -15.30 -45.30 40.36
C GLY A 125 -16.68 -45.94 40.12
N PRO A 126 -17.77 -45.47 40.76
CA PRO A 126 -19.05 -46.19 40.76
C PRO A 126 -19.61 -46.33 39.34
N SER A 127 -20.07 -47.54 39.03
CA SER A 127 -20.40 -48.02 37.68
C SER A 127 -21.44 -47.16 36.96
N ALA A 128 -21.17 -46.89 35.68
CA ALA A 128 -22.19 -46.59 34.69
C ALA A 128 -23.03 -47.86 34.41
N GLY A 129 -23.90 -48.22 35.35
CA GLY A 129 -24.95 -49.22 35.17
C GLY A 129 -26.27 -48.53 34.87
N LEU A 130 -27.16 -49.19 34.11
CA LEU A 130 -28.59 -48.86 34.18
C LEU A 130 -29.00 -48.84 35.66
N PRO A 131 -29.81 -47.85 36.12
CA PRO A 131 -30.20 -47.78 37.52
C PRO A 131 -30.84 -49.12 37.94
N PRO A 132 -30.55 -49.62 39.16
CA PRO A 132 -31.17 -50.86 39.65
C PRO A 132 -32.70 -50.76 39.57
N LYS A 133 -33.38 -51.90 39.41
CA LYS A 133 -34.84 -51.97 39.13
C LYS A 133 -35.76 -51.42 40.24
N ASP A 134 -35.19 -50.95 41.36
CA ASP A 134 -35.91 -50.45 42.53
C ASP A 134 -35.49 -49.00 42.92
N VAL A 135 -35.07 -48.18 41.96
CA VAL A 135 -34.76 -46.75 42.22
C VAL A 135 -36.03 -45.91 42.14
N ASP A 136 -36.25 -45.07 43.16
CA ASP A 136 -37.34 -44.10 43.22
C ASP A 136 -37.38 -43.24 41.93
N PRO A 137 -38.52 -43.19 41.21
CA PRO A 137 -38.69 -42.37 40.02
C PRO A 137 -38.24 -40.91 40.20
N GLU A 138 -38.40 -40.34 41.40
CA GLU A 138 -37.97 -38.97 41.70
C GLU A 138 -36.43 -38.81 41.70
N GLU A 139 -35.69 -39.85 42.07
CA GLU A 139 -34.24 -39.84 42.09
C GLU A 139 -33.65 -39.97 40.67
N ILE A 140 -34.25 -40.79 39.82
CA ILE A 140 -33.91 -40.87 38.39
C ILE A 140 -34.14 -39.52 37.73
N GLU A 141 -35.29 -38.88 37.99
CA GLU A 141 -35.61 -37.58 37.40
C GLU A 141 -34.61 -36.51 37.85
N ARG A 142 -34.20 -36.51 39.12
CA ARG A 142 -33.18 -35.60 39.67
C ARG A 142 -31.84 -35.78 38.98
N ILE A 143 -31.36 -37.01 38.83
CA ILE A 143 -30.07 -37.32 38.16
C ILE A 143 -30.11 -36.89 36.69
N VAL A 144 -31.21 -37.18 35.98
CA VAL A 144 -31.39 -36.74 34.59
C VAL A 144 -31.43 -35.22 34.50
N ARG A 145 -32.12 -34.52 35.41
CA ARG A 145 -32.17 -33.06 35.46
C ARG A 145 -30.78 -32.47 35.69
N GLU A 146 -30.03 -32.98 36.67
CA GLU A 146 -28.68 -32.51 36.96
C GLU A 146 -27.73 -32.74 35.78
N ARG A 147 -27.76 -33.93 35.18
CA ARG A 147 -26.94 -34.24 33.99
C ARG A 147 -27.31 -33.34 32.82
N THR A 148 -28.60 -33.19 32.53
CA THR A 148 -29.09 -32.30 31.45
C THR A 148 -28.66 -30.85 31.69
N THR A 149 -28.69 -30.39 32.94
CA THR A 149 -28.27 -29.03 33.30
C THR A 149 -26.77 -28.84 33.14
N ARG A 150 -25.95 -29.82 33.56
CA ARG A 150 -24.49 -29.83 33.34
C ARG A 150 -24.15 -29.85 31.85
N GLU A 151 -24.78 -30.71 31.06
CA GLU A 151 -24.59 -30.79 29.60
C GLU A 151 -25.03 -29.50 28.91
N ARG A 152 -26.17 -28.89 29.29
CA ARG A 152 -26.58 -27.58 28.77
C ARG A 152 -25.56 -26.49 29.09
N LYS A 153 -25.01 -26.47 30.31
CA LYS A 153 -23.96 -25.51 30.71
C LYS A 153 -22.67 -25.73 29.93
N ALA A 154 -22.25 -26.98 29.73
CA ALA A 154 -21.09 -27.34 28.92
C ALA A 154 -21.29 -26.97 27.44
N ASN A 155 -22.44 -27.28 26.86
CA ASN A 155 -22.80 -26.92 25.48
C ASN A 155 -22.86 -25.41 25.28
N ARG A 156 -23.43 -24.66 26.24
CA ARG A 156 -23.44 -23.19 26.19
C ARG A 156 -22.02 -22.61 26.25
N ARG A 157 -21.13 -23.17 27.08
CA ARG A 157 -19.72 -22.79 27.12
C ARG A 157 -19.01 -23.11 25.81
N LEU A 158 -19.26 -24.28 25.23
CA LEU A 158 -18.68 -24.69 23.95
C LEU A 158 -19.15 -23.77 22.81
N VAL A 159 -20.45 -23.50 22.71
CA VAL A 159 -21.00 -22.57 21.71
C VAL A 159 -20.42 -21.17 21.88
N PHE A 160 -20.34 -20.67 23.12
CA PHE A 160 -19.70 -19.38 23.40
C PHE A 160 -18.23 -19.34 22.96
N LEU A 161 -17.47 -20.39 23.26
CA LEU A 161 -16.06 -20.50 22.84
C LEU A 161 -15.93 -20.53 21.32
N VAL A 162 -16.78 -21.30 20.62
CA VAL A 162 -16.78 -21.37 19.16
C VAL A 162 -17.11 -20.01 18.54
N LEU A 163 -18.12 -19.31 19.08
CA LEU A 163 -18.47 -17.96 18.61
C LEU A 163 -17.35 -16.96 18.88
N LEU A 164 -16.72 -17.01 20.06
CA LEU A 164 -15.60 -16.14 20.41
C LEU A 164 -14.41 -16.35 19.48
N LEU A 165 -14.02 -17.61 19.23
CA LEU A 165 -12.92 -17.95 18.34
C LEU A 165 -13.25 -17.59 16.89
N GLY A 166 -14.44 -17.92 16.41
CA GLY A 166 -14.90 -17.57 15.07
C GLY A 166 -14.92 -16.05 14.84
N THR A 167 -15.44 -15.30 15.83
CA THR A 167 -15.42 -13.82 15.79
C THR A 167 -14.00 -13.30 15.83
N GLY A 168 -13.12 -13.87 16.64
CA GLY A 168 -11.70 -13.48 16.70
C GLY A 168 -10.98 -13.67 15.36
N VAL A 169 -11.18 -14.81 14.69
CA VAL A 169 -10.62 -15.08 13.35
C VAL A 169 -11.21 -14.12 12.32
N TYR A 170 -12.52 -13.88 12.34
CA TYR A 170 -13.16 -12.92 11.45
C TYR A 170 -12.61 -11.51 11.65
N CYS A 171 -12.54 -11.02 12.89
CA CYS A 171 -11.99 -9.70 13.20
C CYS A 171 -10.53 -9.58 12.79
N TYR A 172 -9.71 -10.62 13.02
CA TYR A 172 -8.33 -10.65 12.56
C TYR A 172 -8.25 -10.53 11.03
N SER A 173 -9.02 -11.33 10.30
CA SER A 173 -9.08 -11.26 8.83
C SER A 173 -9.59 -9.91 8.34
N ALA A 174 -10.62 -9.37 8.98
CA ALA A 174 -11.22 -8.08 8.65
C ALA A 174 -10.29 -6.91 8.93
N LEU A 175 -9.39 -7.01 9.92
CA LEU A 175 -8.37 -6.01 10.22
C LEU A 175 -7.15 -6.09 9.28
N GLN A 176 -7.03 -7.13 8.46
CA GLN A 176 -5.94 -7.28 7.49
C GLN A 176 -6.30 -6.70 6.11
N ASP A 177 -7.58 -6.40 5.84
CA ASP A 177 -8.05 -5.93 4.54
C ASP A 177 -8.53 -4.47 4.63
N VAL A 178 -7.93 -3.56 3.86
CA VAL A 178 -8.33 -2.14 3.84
C VAL A 178 -9.76 -1.92 3.36
N SER A 179 -10.31 -2.85 2.56
CA SER A 179 -11.68 -2.79 2.03
C SER A 179 -12.72 -3.31 3.02
N SER A 180 -12.30 -3.77 4.20
CA SER A 180 -13.18 -4.28 5.24
C SER A 180 -14.08 -3.20 5.84
N MET A 181 -15.35 -3.56 6.07
CA MET A 181 -16.35 -2.70 6.73
C MET A 181 -15.91 -2.25 8.13
N ILE A 182 -14.95 -2.93 8.78
CA ILE A 182 -14.46 -2.47 10.10
C ILE A 182 -13.87 -1.05 10.02
N TYR A 183 -13.27 -0.68 8.89
CA TYR A 183 -12.68 0.64 8.70
C TYR A 183 -13.72 1.74 8.43
N SER A 184 -14.98 1.41 8.14
CA SER A 184 -16.05 2.42 8.09
C SER A 184 -16.33 3.04 9.46
N PHE A 185 -15.97 2.33 10.54
CA PHE A 185 -16.06 2.85 11.91
C PHE A 185 -14.83 3.64 12.34
N TYR A 186 -13.73 3.62 11.58
CA TYR A 186 -12.49 4.31 11.94
C TYR A 186 -12.72 5.79 12.16
N GLU A 187 -13.31 6.46 11.18
CA GLU A 187 -13.53 7.91 11.24
C GLU A 187 -14.49 8.29 12.39
N PRO A 188 -15.70 7.70 12.55
CA PRO A 188 -16.58 8.00 13.69
C PRO A 188 -15.98 7.72 15.08
N VAL A 189 -15.15 6.68 15.21
CA VAL A 189 -14.52 6.33 16.49
C VAL A 189 -13.37 7.28 16.80
N THR A 190 -12.44 7.48 15.85
CA THR A 190 -11.30 8.39 16.02
C THR A 190 -11.75 9.83 16.18
N SER A 191 -12.83 10.22 15.51
CA SER A 191 -13.60 11.45 15.72
C SER A 191 -13.87 11.77 17.19
N VAL A 192 -14.44 10.80 17.91
CA VAL A 192 -14.78 10.94 19.33
C VAL A 192 -13.49 10.88 20.15
N LEU A 193 -12.65 9.87 19.93
CA LEU A 193 -11.42 9.68 20.71
C LEU A 193 -10.49 10.90 20.63
N PHE A 194 -10.27 11.44 19.43
CA PHE A 194 -9.36 12.56 19.20
C PHE A 194 -9.91 13.88 19.71
N ARG A 195 -11.24 14.02 19.84
CA ARG A 195 -11.85 15.20 20.46
C ARG A 195 -11.64 15.23 21.97
N TYR A 196 -11.68 14.07 22.64
CA TYR A 196 -11.60 13.98 24.10
C TYR A 196 -10.19 13.64 24.62
N PHE A 197 -9.33 13.05 23.79
CA PHE A 197 -8.00 12.58 24.19
C PHE A 197 -6.89 13.14 23.28
N SER A 198 -6.71 14.47 23.33
CA SER A 198 -5.69 15.18 22.54
C SER A 198 -4.28 15.17 23.17
N SER A 199 -4.11 14.56 24.35
CA SER A 199 -2.87 14.51 25.12
C SER A 199 -2.54 13.08 25.60
N GLY A 200 -1.33 12.88 26.10
CA GLY A 200 -0.86 11.58 26.58
C GLY A 200 -0.71 10.56 25.44
N PRO A 201 -1.11 9.30 25.61
CA PRO A 201 -0.85 8.24 24.61
C PRO A 201 -1.56 8.46 23.27
N LEU A 202 -2.57 9.33 23.22
CA LEU A 202 -3.32 9.65 22.01
C LEU A 202 -2.94 11.01 21.42
N ASP A 203 -1.85 11.64 21.89
CA ASP A 203 -1.33 12.84 21.24
C ASP A 203 -0.95 12.57 19.77
N PRO A 204 -1.03 13.58 18.89
CA PRO A 204 -0.78 13.43 17.46
C PRO A 204 0.54 12.77 17.09
N GLU A 205 1.63 13.12 17.78
CA GLU A 205 2.96 12.63 17.43
C GLU A 205 3.19 11.22 17.97
N THR A 206 2.69 10.90 19.17
CA THR A 206 2.76 9.56 19.74
C THR A 206 1.89 8.56 18.99
N ALA A 207 0.66 8.93 18.60
CA ALA A 207 -0.21 8.09 17.80
C ALA A 207 0.39 7.76 16.41
N HIS A 208 1.07 8.74 15.80
CA HIS A 208 1.85 8.52 14.57
C HIS A 208 2.99 7.53 14.81
N GLY A 209 3.71 7.66 15.92
CA GLY A 209 4.74 6.72 16.36
C GLY A 209 4.22 5.28 16.47
N TYR A 210 3.07 5.06 17.09
CA TYR A 210 2.45 3.73 17.14
C TYR A 210 2.10 3.20 15.75
N THR A 211 1.59 4.05 14.86
CA THR A 211 1.29 3.66 13.48
C THR A 211 2.54 3.19 12.74
N MET A 212 3.67 3.91 12.89
CA MET A 212 4.94 3.52 12.29
C MET A 212 5.51 2.23 12.90
N GLU A 213 5.36 2.00 14.20
CA GLU A 213 5.76 0.74 14.83
C GLU A 213 4.93 -0.46 14.32
N LEU A 214 3.63 -0.28 14.10
CA LEU A 214 2.79 -1.29 13.43
C LEU A 214 3.23 -1.52 11.98
N ALA A 215 3.57 -0.45 11.26
CA ALA A 215 4.06 -0.51 9.88
C ALA A 215 5.36 -1.33 9.77
N LYS A 216 6.34 -1.06 10.65
CA LYS A 216 7.63 -1.77 10.71
C LYS A 216 7.47 -3.25 10.96
N ARG A 217 6.45 -3.63 11.73
CA ARG A 217 6.11 -5.04 12.03
C ARG A 217 5.28 -5.71 10.94
N GLY A 218 4.86 -4.96 9.91
CA GLY A 218 4.00 -5.46 8.84
C GLY A 218 2.57 -5.75 9.30
N TRP A 219 2.07 -5.03 10.31
CA TRP A 219 0.73 -5.24 10.89
C TRP A 219 -0.32 -4.25 10.37
N LEU A 220 0.04 -3.41 9.39
CA LEU A 220 -0.94 -2.60 8.68
C LEU A 220 -1.76 -3.46 7.71
N PRO A 221 -3.04 -3.12 7.48
CA PRO A 221 -3.87 -3.81 6.51
C PRO A 221 -3.31 -3.70 5.09
N VAL A 222 -3.71 -4.63 4.24
CA VAL A 222 -3.29 -4.74 2.85
C VAL A 222 -4.49 -4.49 1.94
N ASP A 223 -4.23 -3.85 0.81
CA ASP A 223 -5.15 -3.70 -0.30
C ASP A 223 -5.00 -4.88 -1.26
N TYR A 224 -5.99 -5.78 -1.24
CA TYR A 224 -6.02 -6.96 -2.10
C TYR A 224 -6.70 -6.71 -3.45
N ASP A 225 -7.36 -5.56 -3.60
CA ASP A 225 -8.14 -5.25 -4.79
C ASP A 225 -7.24 -4.90 -5.98
N ARG A 226 -7.68 -5.26 -7.19
CA ARG A 226 -6.94 -4.92 -8.41
C ARG A 226 -7.06 -3.44 -8.73
N GLU A 227 -6.07 -2.96 -9.48
CA GLU A 227 -6.04 -1.58 -9.97
C GLU A 227 -6.72 -1.47 -11.33
N GLU A 228 -7.46 -0.40 -11.53
CA GLU A 228 -8.12 -0.10 -12.79
C GLU A 228 -7.12 0.52 -13.76
N SER A 229 -7.00 -0.06 -14.97
CA SER A 229 -6.02 0.42 -15.96
C SER A 229 -6.19 1.87 -16.38
N ALA A 230 -7.40 2.44 -16.23
CA ALA A 230 -7.68 3.86 -16.47
C ALA A 230 -6.98 4.80 -15.48
N LEU A 231 -6.54 4.28 -14.32
CA LEU A 231 -5.79 5.03 -13.32
C LEU A 231 -4.27 5.03 -13.57
N ASN A 232 -3.76 4.18 -14.46
CA ASN A 232 -2.32 4.09 -14.70
C ASN A 232 -1.76 5.43 -15.22
N VAL A 233 -0.58 5.81 -14.72
CA VAL A 233 0.15 7.00 -15.15
C VAL A 233 1.58 6.60 -15.53
N ASP A 234 2.09 7.17 -16.62
CA ASP A 234 3.49 7.03 -17.04
C ASP A 234 4.11 8.43 -17.11
N ILE A 235 5.22 8.62 -16.40
CA ILE A 235 6.01 9.85 -16.44
C ILE A 235 7.43 9.47 -16.82
N ASN A 236 7.84 9.77 -18.06
CA ASN A 236 9.19 9.50 -18.57
C ASN A 236 9.65 8.03 -18.38
N GLY A 237 8.72 7.08 -18.49
CA GLY A 237 8.97 5.64 -18.32
C GLY A 237 8.83 5.13 -16.89
N LEU A 238 8.64 6.01 -15.89
CA LEU A 238 8.28 5.63 -14.53
C LEU A 238 6.78 5.37 -14.45
N LYS A 239 6.39 4.15 -14.05
CA LYS A 239 5.02 3.68 -14.13
C LYS A 239 4.36 3.63 -12.76
N PHE A 240 3.21 4.27 -12.68
CA PHE A 240 2.34 4.31 -11.52
C PHE A 240 1.07 3.52 -11.83
N LEU A 241 0.68 2.62 -10.93
CA LEU A 241 -0.56 1.84 -11.01
C LEU A 241 -1.80 2.70 -10.79
N SER A 242 -1.66 3.81 -10.06
CA SER A 242 -2.68 4.81 -9.88
C SER A 242 -2.01 6.17 -9.61
N PRO A 243 -2.72 7.31 -9.76
CA PRO A 243 -2.11 8.61 -9.47
C PRO A 243 -2.06 8.91 -7.97
N ILE A 244 -2.42 7.96 -7.10
CA ILE A 244 -2.59 8.20 -5.66
C ILE A 244 -1.38 7.67 -4.89
N GLY A 245 -0.71 8.56 -4.16
CA GLY A 245 0.45 8.24 -3.32
C GLY A 245 0.35 8.80 -1.91
N LEU A 246 1.31 8.43 -1.07
CA LEU A 246 1.45 8.94 0.29
C LEU A 246 2.58 9.98 0.35
N ALA A 247 2.27 11.16 0.88
CA ALA A 247 3.18 12.30 0.88
C ALA A 247 4.32 12.15 1.89
N ALA A 248 5.40 12.90 1.64
CA ALA A 248 6.49 13.03 2.60
C ALA A 248 6.04 13.55 3.97
N GLY A 249 6.83 13.16 4.97
CA GLY A 249 6.64 13.47 6.37
C GLY A 249 5.85 12.40 7.12
N PHE A 250 5.26 11.42 6.43
CA PHE A 250 4.59 10.28 7.08
C PHE A 250 5.64 9.26 7.51
N ASP A 251 6.35 8.65 6.55
CA ASP A 251 7.55 7.85 6.82
C ASP A 251 8.81 8.70 6.66
N LYS A 252 9.23 9.34 7.75
CA LYS A 252 10.36 10.30 7.75
C LYS A 252 11.73 9.65 7.62
N HIS A 253 11.84 8.36 7.90
CA HIS A 253 13.13 7.67 8.01
C HIS A 253 13.23 6.43 7.12
N ALA A 254 12.26 6.25 6.20
CA ALA A 254 12.14 5.10 5.32
C ALA A 254 12.00 3.77 6.08
N GLU A 255 11.33 3.75 7.23
CA GLU A 255 11.25 2.59 8.10
C GLU A 255 10.30 1.51 7.59
N ALA A 256 9.23 1.88 6.88
CA ALA A 256 8.20 0.95 6.45
C ALA A 256 7.61 1.19 5.03
N PRO A 257 8.41 1.46 3.97
CA PRO A 257 7.87 1.66 2.63
C PRO A 257 6.99 0.50 2.14
N ALA A 258 7.41 -0.74 2.39
CA ALA A 258 6.68 -1.92 1.95
C ALA A 258 5.28 -2.03 2.56
N ALA A 259 5.15 -1.78 3.86
CA ALA A 259 3.86 -1.84 4.55
C ALA A 259 2.91 -0.76 4.03
N LEU A 260 3.41 0.45 3.79
CA LEU A 260 2.60 1.56 3.31
C LEU A 260 2.17 1.38 1.84
N LEU A 261 3.04 0.87 0.97
CA LEU A 261 2.67 0.53 -0.41
C LEU A 261 1.60 -0.57 -0.46
N ARG A 262 1.70 -1.58 0.41
CA ARG A 262 0.69 -2.65 0.53
C ARG A 262 -0.69 -2.15 0.93
N MET A 263 -0.82 -0.98 1.53
CA MET A 263 -2.12 -0.36 1.85
C MET A 263 -2.86 0.20 0.62
N GLY A 264 -2.28 0.07 -0.59
CA GLY A 264 -2.92 0.47 -1.83
C GLY A 264 -2.43 1.79 -2.41
N PHE A 265 -1.38 2.39 -1.84
CA PHE A 265 -0.72 3.55 -2.47
C PHE A 265 0.15 3.08 -3.63
N SER A 266 0.00 3.71 -4.80
CA SER A 266 0.85 3.38 -5.95
C SER A 266 2.27 3.91 -5.77
N PHE A 267 2.45 4.96 -4.98
CA PHE A 267 3.76 5.53 -4.69
C PHE A 267 3.83 6.13 -3.29
N LEU A 268 5.05 6.25 -2.77
CA LEU A 268 5.35 6.80 -1.46
C LEU A 268 6.50 7.79 -1.57
N GLU A 269 6.36 9.00 -1.05
CA GLU A 269 7.47 9.93 -0.84
C GLU A 269 7.96 9.79 0.63
N VAL A 270 9.15 9.23 0.88
CA VAL A 270 9.75 9.18 2.23
C VAL A 270 10.49 10.47 2.57
N GLY A 271 10.72 10.73 3.85
CA GLY A 271 11.50 11.89 4.33
C GLY A 271 10.63 13.07 4.75
N SER A 272 11.08 14.32 4.70
CA SER A 272 12.38 14.76 4.18
C SER A 272 13.55 14.33 5.07
N ILE A 273 14.52 13.67 4.44
CA ILE A 273 15.75 13.18 5.06
C ILE A 273 16.82 14.25 4.95
N THR A 274 17.53 14.48 6.05
CA THR A 274 18.70 15.36 6.12
C THR A 274 19.99 14.55 6.10
N PRO A 275 21.12 15.10 5.63
CA PRO A 275 22.41 14.39 5.65
C PRO A 275 22.77 13.86 7.03
N LYS A 276 22.80 14.74 8.04
CA LYS A 276 23.08 14.40 9.44
C LYS A 276 21.77 14.20 10.22
N PRO A 277 21.77 13.37 11.27
CA PRO A 277 20.63 13.24 12.17
C PRO A 277 20.30 14.57 12.87
N GLN A 278 19.03 14.84 13.11
CA GLN A 278 18.58 15.96 13.93
C GLN A 278 17.20 15.69 14.57
N PRO A 279 16.96 16.13 15.82
CA PRO A 279 15.72 15.82 16.54
C PRO A 279 14.50 16.62 16.05
N GLY A 280 14.71 17.70 15.29
CA GLY A 280 13.69 18.69 14.93
C GLY A 280 13.43 19.73 16.03
N ASN A 281 12.32 20.46 15.93
CA ASN A 281 11.93 21.48 16.90
C ASN A 281 11.33 20.85 18.19
N PRO A 282 11.27 21.58 19.32
CA PRO A 282 10.71 21.09 20.58
C PRO A 282 9.24 20.66 20.49
N LYS A 283 8.83 19.68 21.32
CA LYS A 283 7.44 19.24 21.45
C LYS A 283 6.65 20.12 22.45
N PRO A 284 5.32 20.24 22.33
CA PRO A 284 4.46 19.70 21.27
C PRO A 284 4.59 20.47 19.96
N ARG A 285 4.54 19.75 18.83
CA ARG A 285 4.81 20.28 17.48
C ARG A 285 3.89 19.74 16.40
N LEU A 286 2.86 18.99 16.77
CA LEU A 286 1.85 18.45 15.86
C LEU A 286 0.48 18.59 16.53
N PHE A 287 -0.46 19.21 15.82
CA PHE A 287 -1.79 19.58 16.31
C PHE A 287 -2.83 19.15 15.29
N ARG A 288 -3.85 18.41 15.74
CA ARG A 288 -5.00 18.05 14.92
C ARG A 288 -6.09 19.10 15.10
N LEU A 289 -6.52 19.72 14.01
CA LEU A 289 -7.66 20.63 13.96
C LEU A 289 -8.86 19.82 13.46
N TYR A 290 -9.54 19.16 14.39
CA TYR A 290 -10.54 18.16 14.07
C TYR A 290 -11.74 18.76 13.33
N GLU A 291 -12.26 19.89 13.78
CA GLU A 291 -13.39 20.62 13.18
C GLU A 291 -13.10 21.02 11.73
N ASP A 292 -11.83 21.23 11.41
CA ASP A 292 -11.35 21.75 10.14
C ASP A 292 -10.75 20.66 9.24
N ARG A 293 -10.68 19.40 9.71
CA ARG A 293 -9.99 18.26 9.06
C ARG A 293 -8.62 18.65 8.53
N SER A 294 -7.87 19.30 9.41
CA SER A 294 -6.62 19.98 9.10
C SER A 294 -5.59 19.72 10.18
N VAL A 295 -4.31 19.82 9.84
CA VAL A 295 -3.21 19.58 10.79
C VAL A 295 -2.28 20.76 10.77
N ILE A 296 -1.85 21.23 11.94
CA ILE A 296 -0.74 22.18 12.07
C ILE A 296 0.47 21.43 12.59
N ASN A 297 1.62 21.63 11.96
CA ASN A 297 2.88 21.05 12.45
C ASN A 297 4.05 22.02 12.35
N ARG A 298 4.99 21.86 13.28
CA ARG A 298 6.26 22.59 13.32
C ARG A 298 7.47 21.70 13.54
N PHE A 299 7.53 20.57 12.83
CA PHE A 299 8.58 19.56 13.03
C PHE A 299 10.02 20.05 12.86
N GLY A 300 10.31 20.84 11.83
CA GLY A 300 11.68 21.30 11.53
C GLY A 300 12.63 20.17 11.11
N PHE A 301 12.20 19.31 10.17
CA PHE A 301 12.97 18.17 9.65
C PHE A 301 13.59 17.27 10.72
N ASN A 302 12.79 16.70 11.62
CA ASN A 302 13.26 15.60 12.47
C ASN A 302 13.63 14.39 11.58
N SER A 303 14.88 13.92 11.68
CA SER A 303 15.50 12.97 10.75
C SER A 303 16.58 12.15 11.48
N ASN A 304 16.63 10.84 11.21
CA ASN A 304 17.69 9.95 11.69
C ASN A 304 18.97 10.02 10.83
N GLY A 305 19.01 10.91 9.82
CA GLY A 305 20.15 11.09 8.92
C GLY A 305 20.10 10.21 7.67
N ALA A 306 20.92 10.56 6.68
CA ALA A 306 20.99 9.85 5.42
C ALA A 306 21.60 8.45 5.56
N ASP A 307 22.55 8.25 6.49
CA ASP A 307 23.14 6.92 6.75
C ASP A 307 22.11 5.90 7.23
N TYR A 308 21.23 6.32 8.16
CA TYR A 308 20.14 5.48 8.64
C TYR A 308 19.17 5.15 7.50
N ALA A 309 18.73 6.18 6.76
CA ALA A 309 17.80 5.99 5.65
C ALA A 309 18.39 5.10 4.56
N GLN A 310 19.69 5.22 4.26
CA GLN A 310 20.38 4.38 3.29
C GLN A 310 20.26 2.90 3.66
N THR A 311 20.52 2.55 4.93
CA THR A 311 20.40 1.17 5.42
C THR A 311 18.98 0.62 5.21
N GLN A 312 17.96 1.43 5.51
CA GLN A 312 16.57 1.04 5.34
C GLN A 312 16.19 0.86 3.86
N LEU A 313 16.63 1.80 3.00
CA LEU A 313 16.36 1.77 1.57
C LEU A 313 17.07 0.62 0.86
N GLU A 314 18.29 0.28 1.29
CA GLU A 314 19.00 -0.90 0.81
C GLU A 314 18.19 -2.17 1.09
N ALA A 315 17.75 -2.37 2.33
CA ALA A 315 16.93 -3.51 2.71
C ALA A 315 15.59 -3.56 1.93
N PHE A 316 14.92 -2.42 1.77
CA PHE A 316 13.69 -2.34 0.98
C PHE A 316 13.93 -2.68 -0.51
N SER A 317 15.00 -2.14 -1.11
CA SER A 317 15.32 -2.36 -2.53
C SER A 317 15.58 -3.84 -2.86
N GLU A 318 16.16 -4.59 -1.93
CA GLU A 318 16.40 -6.03 -2.09
C GLU A 318 15.14 -6.88 -1.95
N ALA A 319 14.22 -6.44 -1.10
CA ALA A 319 12.98 -7.16 -0.82
C ALA A 319 11.87 -6.85 -1.84
N ARG A 320 11.77 -5.60 -2.33
CA ARG A 320 10.61 -5.12 -3.12
C ARG A 320 10.34 -5.94 -4.38
N LEU A 321 11.39 -6.40 -5.07
CA LEU A 321 11.24 -7.16 -6.32
C LEU A 321 10.64 -8.56 -6.10
N ARG A 322 10.71 -9.09 -4.88
CA ARG A 322 10.20 -10.43 -4.54
C ARG A 322 8.75 -10.41 -4.08
N ASP A 323 8.21 -9.23 -3.81
CA ASP A 323 6.88 -9.05 -3.27
C ASP A 323 5.95 -8.45 -4.35
N PRO A 324 4.93 -9.18 -4.81
CA PRO A 324 4.01 -8.70 -5.86
C PRO A 324 3.35 -7.35 -5.55
N PHE A 325 3.13 -7.03 -4.28
CA PHE A 325 2.50 -5.78 -3.86
C PHE A 325 3.44 -4.56 -3.95
N THR A 326 4.75 -4.79 -3.87
CA THR A 326 5.74 -3.69 -3.81
C THR A 326 6.66 -3.64 -5.03
N ALA A 327 6.68 -4.70 -5.85
CA ALA A 327 7.47 -4.77 -7.08
C ALA A 327 7.15 -3.65 -8.07
N GLN A 328 5.87 -3.24 -8.15
CA GLN A 328 5.41 -2.16 -9.03
C GLN A 328 5.16 -0.83 -8.30
N GLY A 329 5.17 -0.81 -6.97
CA GLY A 329 5.03 0.44 -6.22
C GLY A 329 6.24 1.36 -6.49
N VAL A 330 6.04 2.67 -6.49
CA VAL A 330 7.09 3.67 -6.77
C VAL A 330 7.56 4.34 -5.48
N LEU A 331 8.86 4.53 -5.32
CA LEU A 331 9.44 5.16 -4.13
C LEU A 331 10.09 6.51 -4.45
N GLY A 332 9.49 7.58 -3.95
CA GLY A 332 10.08 8.90 -3.86
C GLY A 332 10.95 9.08 -2.63
N VAL A 333 12.07 9.79 -2.75
CA VAL A 333 12.91 10.19 -1.61
C VAL A 333 12.99 11.71 -1.53
N SER A 334 12.45 12.27 -0.44
CA SER A 334 12.50 13.70 -0.14
C SER A 334 13.76 14.03 0.64
N LEU A 335 14.51 15.03 0.18
CA LEU A 335 15.75 15.53 0.77
C LEU A 335 15.55 16.94 1.31
N GLY A 336 16.18 17.24 2.43
CA GLY A 336 16.22 18.59 3.01
C GLY A 336 17.59 18.89 3.60
N LYS A 337 17.87 20.19 3.81
CA LYS A 337 19.10 20.62 4.48
C LYS A 337 19.00 20.45 6.00
N ASN A 338 20.13 20.22 6.66
CA ASN A 338 20.24 20.30 8.11
C ASN A 338 19.98 21.73 8.60
N LYS A 339 19.36 21.86 9.79
CA LYS A 339 18.96 23.17 10.35
C LYS A 339 20.14 24.13 10.51
N THR A 340 21.28 23.61 10.94
CA THR A 340 22.51 24.38 11.21
C THR A 340 23.44 24.48 9.99
N SER A 341 23.10 23.86 8.86
CA SER A 341 23.94 23.93 7.66
C SER A 341 23.72 25.25 6.92
N GLU A 342 24.82 25.92 6.59
CA GLU A 342 24.83 27.16 5.80
C GLU A 342 24.79 26.85 4.30
N ASP A 343 25.43 25.75 3.87
CA ASP A 343 25.47 25.31 2.48
C ASP A 343 24.36 24.28 2.19
N ALA A 344 23.24 24.80 1.68
CA ALA A 344 22.12 23.95 1.27
C ALA A 344 22.47 23.03 0.09
N VAL A 345 23.34 23.47 -0.83
CA VAL A 345 23.69 22.70 -2.02
C VAL A 345 24.53 21.49 -1.63
N ALA A 346 25.54 21.67 -0.78
CA ALA A 346 26.37 20.58 -0.27
C ALA A 346 25.55 19.51 0.47
N ASP A 347 24.61 19.93 1.33
CA ASP A 347 23.72 19.02 2.04
C ASP A 347 22.87 18.18 1.06
N LEU A 348 22.27 18.83 0.06
CA LEU A 348 21.42 18.15 -0.91
C LEU A 348 22.23 17.18 -1.78
N ARG A 349 23.44 17.56 -2.20
CA ARG A 349 24.37 16.67 -2.92
C ARG A 349 24.73 15.45 -2.09
N GLU A 350 25.05 15.59 -0.82
CA GLU A 350 25.34 14.46 0.06
C GLU A 350 24.13 13.51 0.19
N GLY A 351 22.93 14.07 0.27
CA GLY A 351 21.68 13.29 0.24
C GLY A 351 21.50 12.50 -1.07
N VAL A 352 21.72 13.14 -2.22
CA VAL A 352 21.64 12.51 -3.55
C VAL A 352 22.68 11.39 -3.68
N LYS A 353 23.92 11.68 -3.31
CA LYS A 353 25.04 10.72 -3.35
C LYS A 353 24.73 9.43 -2.58
N LYS A 354 24.12 9.55 -1.40
CA LYS A 354 23.78 8.39 -0.55
C LYS A 354 22.50 7.67 -0.99
N LEU A 355 21.46 8.43 -1.34
CA LEU A 355 20.10 7.88 -1.44
C LEU A 355 19.57 7.80 -2.87
N GLY A 356 20.17 8.54 -3.81
CA GLY A 356 19.69 8.68 -5.18
C GLY A 356 19.57 7.36 -5.94
N ARG A 357 20.47 6.40 -5.67
CA ARG A 357 20.44 5.08 -6.31
C ARG A 357 19.23 4.19 -5.94
N PHE A 358 18.50 4.52 -4.88
CA PHE A 358 17.34 3.76 -4.39
C PHE A 358 16.00 4.42 -4.75
N ALA A 359 16.03 5.71 -5.07
CA ALA A 359 14.85 6.48 -5.39
C ALA A 359 14.38 6.18 -6.83
N ASP A 360 13.07 6.11 -7.02
CA ASP A 360 12.43 6.18 -8.33
C ASP A 360 12.27 7.63 -8.80
N PHE A 361 11.98 8.52 -7.85
CA PHE A 361 12.07 9.96 -8.01
C PHE A 361 12.65 10.62 -6.76
N LEU A 362 13.40 11.70 -6.94
CA LEU A 362 13.95 12.52 -5.86
C LEU A 362 13.18 13.81 -5.75
N VAL A 363 12.98 14.26 -4.52
CA VAL A 363 12.32 15.53 -4.22
C VAL A 363 13.25 16.38 -3.37
N VAL A 364 13.61 17.57 -3.83
CA VAL A 364 14.30 18.56 -3.00
C VAL A 364 13.25 19.44 -2.31
N ASN A 365 13.22 19.42 -0.98
CA ASN A 365 12.23 20.15 -0.20
C ASN A 365 12.77 21.51 0.25
N LEU A 366 12.35 22.57 -0.45
CA LEU A 366 12.73 23.97 -0.16
C LEU A 366 11.61 24.76 0.54
N SER A 367 10.50 24.10 0.89
CA SER A 367 9.23 24.78 1.16
C SER A 367 8.69 24.62 2.58
N SER A 368 9.40 23.89 3.44
CA SER A 368 9.05 23.76 4.86
C SER A 368 9.02 25.13 5.54
N PRO A 369 7.90 25.54 6.15
CA PRO A 369 7.84 26.78 6.94
C PRO A 369 8.55 26.65 8.30
N ASN A 370 8.99 25.45 8.66
CA ASN A 370 9.45 25.10 10.00
C ASN A 370 10.97 25.12 10.15
N THR A 371 11.67 25.41 9.05
CA THR A 371 13.13 25.55 8.97
C THR A 371 13.41 27.01 8.56
N PRO A 372 13.96 27.84 9.46
CA PRO A 372 14.20 29.26 9.17
C PRO A 372 15.01 29.47 7.90
N GLY A 373 14.62 30.46 7.08
CA GLY A 373 15.31 30.81 5.83
C GLY A 373 15.22 29.77 4.71
N LEU A 374 14.51 28.65 4.88
CA LEU A 374 14.46 27.63 3.83
C LEU A 374 13.67 28.10 2.61
N ARG A 375 12.53 28.78 2.83
CA ARG A 375 11.66 29.25 1.73
C ARG A 375 12.30 30.30 0.84
N SER A 376 13.28 31.06 1.33
CA SER A 376 14.01 32.03 0.50
C SER A 376 14.93 31.36 -0.51
N LEU A 377 15.25 30.07 -0.35
CA LEU A 377 15.99 29.27 -1.35
C LEU A 377 15.17 29.00 -2.62
N GLN A 378 13.88 29.35 -2.63
CA GLN A 378 13.04 29.28 -3.83
C GLN A 378 13.26 30.47 -4.77
N SER A 379 14.06 31.48 -4.40
CA SER A 379 14.39 32.58 -5.32
C SER A 379 15.22 32.07 -6.51
N ALA A 380 15.12 32.76 -7.65
CA ALA A 380 15.65 32.29 -8.93
C ALA A 380 17.11 31.82 -8.87
N SER A 381 18.00 32.63 -8.28
CA SER A 381 19.43 32.35 -8.23
C SER A 381 19.76 31.15 -7.35
N HIS A 382 19.19 31.07 -6.15
CA HIS A 382 19.41 29.94 -5.25
C HIS A 382 18.81 28.66 -5.82
N LEU A 383 17.60 28.73 -6.39
CA LEU A 383 16.95 27.58 -7.02
C LEU A 383 17.78 27.05 -8.19
N ALA A 384 18.30 27.92 -9.04
CA ALA A 384 19.18 27.53 -10.14
C ALA A 384 20.44 26.80 -9.64
N ALA A 385 21.12 27.36 -8.63
CA ALA A 385 22.32 26.74 -8.05
C ALA A 385 22.03 25.39 -7.38
N ILE A 386 20.87 25.25 -6.73
CA ILE A 386 20.43 23.97 -6.14
C ILE A 386 20.14 22.93 -7.23
N ILE A 387 19.43 23.31 -8.29
CA ILE A 387 19.12 22.40 -9.40
C ILE A 387 20.43 21.93 -10.07
N ASP A 388 21.34 22.86 -10.37
CA ASP A 388 22.64 22.55 -10.96
C ASP A 388 23.43 21.58 -10.07
N GLY A 389 23.59 21.88 -8.78
CA GLY A 389 24.35 21.04 -7.87
C GLY A 389 23.77 19.63 -7.71
N VAL A 390 22.44 19.49 -7.71
CA VAL A 390 21.78 18.18 -7.66
C VAL A 390 21.94 17.41 -8.97
N GLN A 391 21.80 18.09 -10.13
CA GLN A 391 22.02 17.47 -11.43
C GLN A 391 23.46 16.99 -11.61
N GLU A 392 24.45 17.78 -11.19
CA GLU A 392 25.87 17.39 -11.20
C GLU A 392 26.11 16.07 -10.42
N GLU A 393 25.46 15.92 -9.27
CA GLU A 393 25.59 14.73 -8.45
C GLU A 393 24.85 13.52 -9.06
N LEU A 394 23.69 13.75 -9.69
CA LEU A 394 23.00 12.71 -10.46
C LEU A 394 23.85 12.23 -11.65
N ASP A 395 24.51 13.14 -12.34
CA ASP A 395 25.42 12.80 -13.44
C ASP A 395 26.64 12.03 -12.93
N ALA A 396 27.10 12.32 -11.71
CA ALA A 396 28.15 11.52 -11.05
C ALA A 396 27.68 10.10 -10.76
N LEU A 397 26.44 9.89 -10.30
CA LEU A 397 25.85 8.57 -10.12
C LEU A 397 25.70 7.83 -11.46
N ASP A 398 25.34 8.51 -12.54
CA ASP A 398 25.28 7.91 -13.88
C ASP A 398 26.64 7.42 -14.37
N ARG A 399 27.70 8.21 -14.14
CA ARG A 399 29.08 7.77 -14.43
C ARG A 399 29.46 6.53 -13.64
N GLN A 400 29.08 6.46 -12.36
CA GLN A 400 29.28 5.26 -11.53
C GLN A 400 28.50 4.05 -12.04
N ALA A 401 27.24 4.24 -12.45
CA ALA A 401 26.39 3.19 -13.01
C ALA A 401 26.98 2.62 -14.32
N GLN A 402 27.48 3.48 -15.20
CA GLN A 402 28.15 3.10 -16.44
C GLN A 402 29.44 2.32 -16.16
N ALA A 403 30.27 2.80 -15.23
CA ALA A 403 31.50 2.12 -14.83
C ALA A 403 31.21 0.72 -14.23
N ALA A 404 30.20 0.61 -13.37
CA ALA A 404 29.77 -0.67 -12.80
C ALA A 404 29.28 -1.64 -13.87
N SER A 405 28.47 -1.18 -14.82
CA SER A 405 27.97 -1.98 -15.93
C SER A 405 29.10 -2.47 -16.84
N GLN A 406 30.09 -1.62 -17.12
CA GLN A 406 31.24 -1.97 -17.94
C GLN A 406 32.14 -3.00 -17.23
N LYS A 407 32.38 -2.83 -15.93
CA LYS A 407 33.12 -3.81 -15.10
C LYS A 407 32.45 -5.18 -15.13
N GLN A 408 31.12 -5.21 -14.93
CA GLN A 408 30.33 -6.45 -14.98
C GLN A 408 30.40 -7.13 -16.36
N ARG A 409 30.32 -6.34 -17.45
CA ARG A 409 30.45 -6.88 -18.82
C ARG A 409 31.82 -7.48 -19.08
N ASN A 410 32.89 -6.87 -18.56
CA ASN A 410 34.25 -7.39 -18.69
C ASN A 410 34.46 -8.66 -17.87
N GLU A 411 33.91 -8.74 -16.65
CA GLU A 411 33.97 -9.94 -15.81
C GLU A 411 33.22 -11.11 -16.44
N ARG A 412 32.02 -10.87 -17.02
CA ARG A 412 31.24 -11.86 -17.78
C ARG A 412 32.03 -12.43 -18.95
N ARG A 413 32.72 -11.57 -19.73
CA ARG A 413 33.57 -12.00 -20.85
C ARG A 413 34.74 -12.89 -20.39
N ARG A 414 35.25 -12.68 -19.18
CA ARG A 414 36.38 -13.45 -18.64
C ARG A 414 35.97 -14.78 -18.01
N HIS A 415 34.82 -14.84 -17.32
CA HIS A 415 34.47 -15.99 -16.47
C HIS A 415 33.23 -16.78 -16.94
N GLY A 416 32.59 -16.41 -18.05
CA GLY A 416 31.48 -17.18 -18.62
C GLY A 416 30.23 -17.28 -17.72
N GLY A 417 30.01 -16.29 -16.84
CA GLY A 417 28.96 -16.34 -15.82
C GLY A 417 27.52 -16.20 -16.34
N ASN A 418 26.58 -16.81 -15.62
CA ASN A 418 25.15 -16.85 -15.95
C ASN A 418 24.50 -15.44 -15.82
N PRO A 419 23.52 -15.06 -16.67
CA PRO A 419 22.95 -13.70 -16.69
C PRO A 419 22.13 -13.27 -15.45
N GLU A 420 21.64 -14.22 -14.64
CA GLU A 420 20.55 -13.98 -13.68
C GLU A 420 20.94 -13.34 -12.33
N GLU A 421 22.24 -13.23 -11.99
CA GLU A 421 22.66 -12.83 -10.62
C GLU A 421 23.23 -11.41 -10.48
N THR A 422 23.18 -10.56 -11.51
CA THR A 422 23.85 -9.25 -11.44
C THR A 422 22.92 -8.16 -10.92
N LYS A 423 23.15 -7.70 -9.68
CA LYS A 423 22.42 -6.59 -9.05
C LYS A 423 22.67 -5.29 -9.82
N ALA A 424 21.59 -4.65 -10.30
CA ALA A 424 21.66 -3.36 -10.97
C ALA A 424 22.22 -2.28 -10.02
N PHE A 425 22.91 -1.27 -10.58
CA PHE A 425 23.43 -0.15 -9.79
C PHE A 425 22.29 0.68 -9.17
N TYR A 426 21.37 1.14 -10.01
CA TYR A 426 20.11 1.74 -9.59
C TYR A 426 19.18 0.61 -9.13
N ALA A 427 18.88 0.59 -7.84
CA ALA A 427 18.03 -0.42 -7.21
C ALA A 427 16.60 0.11 -7.07
N ASN A 428 16.06 0.60 -8.19
CA ASN A 428 14.75 1.23 -8.31
C ASN A 428 13.95 0.56 -9.46
N GLN A 429 12.70 0.98 -9.68
CA GLN A 429 11.76 0.39 -10.64
C GLN A 429 12.28 0.46 -12.09
N THR A 430 12.94 1.57 -12.47
CA THR A 430 13.38 1.80 -13.85
C THR A 430 14.78 1.24 -14.14
N GLY A 431 15.57 0.97 -13.10
CA GLY A 431 17.00 0.63 -13.22
C GLY A 431 17.85 1.78 -13.77
N ARG A 432 17.37 3.02 -13.70
CA ARG A 432 17.98 4.24 -14.24
C ARG A 432 17.99 5.36 -13.20
N ARG A 433 18.61 6.50 -13.54
CA ARG A 433 18.57 7.70 -12.69
C ARG A 433 17.12 8.05 -12.29
N PRO A 434 16.89 8.49 -11.04
CA PRO A 434 15.59 8.96 -10.61
C PRO A 434 15.19 10.24 -11.34
N LEU A 435 13.88 10.46 -11.48
CA LEU A 435 13.34 11.76 -11.88
C LEU A 435 13.58 12.79 -10.76
N PHE A 436 13.87 14.04 -11.12
CA PHE A 436 14.19 15.09 -10.17
C PHE A 436 13.08 16.14 -10.05
N PHE A 437 12.49 16.22 -8.86
CA PHE A 437 11.44 17.16 -8.50
C PHE A 437 11.90 18.18 -7.44
N VAL A 438 11.28 19.35 -7.45
CA VAL A 438 11.39 20.35 -6.36
C VAL A 438 10.02 20.54 -5.70
N LYS A 439 9.96 20.53 -4.36
CA LYS A 439 8.72 20.76 -3.60
C LYS A 439 8.62 22.22 -3.19
N ILE A 440 7.58 22.91 -3.66
CA ILE A 440 7.39 24.35 -3.48
C ILE A 440 6.30 24.69 -2.47
N ALA A 441 6.36 25.91 -1.93
CA ALA A 441 5.37 26.42 -0.99
C ALA A 441 4.09 26.88 -1.73
N PRO A 442 2.91 26.80 -1.09
CA PRO A 442 1.69 27.39 -1.64
C PRO A 442 1.66 28.92 -1.50
N ASP A 443 2.45 29.45 -0.57
CA ASP A 443 2.48 30.86 -0.18
C ASP A 443 3.49 31.64 -1.04
N LEU A 444 3.25 31.67 -2.35
CA LEU A 444 4.09 32.36 -3.33
C LEU A 444 3.26 33.39 -4.12
N SER A 445 3.86 34.54 -4.39
CA SER A 445 3.27 35.51 -5.32
C SER A 445 3.28 34.98 -6.77
N MET A 446 2.56 35.63 -7.68
CA MET A 446 2.59 35.21 -9.09
C MET A 446 3.96 35.44 -9.73
N GLU A 447 4.65 36.54 -9.37
CA GLU A 447 6.00 36.86 -9.84
C GLU A 447 7.01 35.82 -9.36
N GLU A 448 6.90 35.37 -8.10
CA GLU A 448 7.73 34.28 -7.56
C GLU A 448 7.49 32.97 -8.32
N LYS A 449 6.23 32.61 -8.57
CA LYS A 449 5.87 31.41 -9.35
C LYS A 449 6.41 31.49 -10.79
N GLU A 450 6.30 32.63 -11.45
CA GLU A 450 6.84 32.87 -12.80
C GLU A 450 8.36 32.67 -12.82
N SER A 451 9.04 33.25 -11.83
CA SER A 451 10.50 33.11 -11.67
C SER A 451 10.92 31.65 -11.47
N ILE A 452 10.24 30.93 -10.57
CA ILE A 452 10.48 29.51 -10.30
C ILE A 452 10.21 28.65 -11.54
N ALA A 453 9.09 28.87 -12.24
CA ALA A 453 8.75 28.12 -13.44
C ALA A 453 9.76 28.34 -14.57
N LYS A 454 10.22 29.57 -14.76
CA LYS A 454 11.25 29.91 -15.74
C LYS A 454 12.56 29.17 -15.46
N VAL A 455 13.07 29.24 -14.23
CA VAL A 455 14.31 28.54 -13.85
C VAL A 455 14.18 27.04 -14.04
N ALA A 456 13.06 26.43 -13.62
CA ALA A 456 12.86 25.00 -13.75
C ALA A 456 12.81 24.53 -15.22
N LEU A 457 12.21 25.32 -16.11
CA LEU A 457 12.22 25.05 -17.55
C LEU A 457 13.63 25.18 -18.14
N GLU A 458 14.35 26.28 -17.82
CA GLU A 458 15.71 26.52 -18.31
C GLU A 458 16.69 25.44 -17.87
N LYS A 459 16.52 24.91 -16.66
CA LYS A 459 17.35 23.87 -16.08
C LYS A 459 16.87 22.44 -16.37
N ASN A 460 15.83 22.26 -17.18
CA ASN A 460 15.26 20.94 -17.52
C ASN A 460 14.93 20.09 -16.27
N LEU A 461 14.28 20.69 -15.27
CA LEU A 461 13.74 19.95 -14.13
C LEU A 461 12.67 18.95 -14.62
N ASP A 462 12.52 17.78 -13.99
CA ASP A 462 11.47 16.82 -14.41
C ASP A 462 10.07 17.24 -13.93
N GLY A 463 9.99 17.90 -12.77
CA GLY A 463 8.70 18.33 -12.24
C GLY A 463 8.71 19.05 -10.90
N PHE A 464 7.51 19.32 -10.40
CA PHE A 464 7.27 19.91 -9.09
C PHE A 464 6.39 19.04 -8.21
N VAL A 465 6.58 19.16 -6.89
CA VAL A 465 5.59 18.76 -5.90
C VAL A 465 4.88 20.01 -5.36
N VAL A 466 3.57 20.10 -5.57
CA VAL A 466 2.75 21.29 -5.34
C VAL A 466 1.53 20.94 -4.47
N SER A 467 1.51 21.18 -3.16
CA SER A 467 2.42 22.05 -2.41
C SER A 467 2.74 21.49 -1.03
N ASN A 468 3.71 22.12 -0.39
CA ASN A 468 3.90 21.98 1.05
C ASN A 468 2.77 22.67 1.84
N THR A 469 2.86 22.66 3.17
CA THR A 469 1.90 23.30 4.08
C THR A 469 1.90 24.82 3.96
N THR A 470 0.78 25.47 4.29
CA THR A 470 0.66 26.95 4.27
C THR A 470 0.91 27.58 5.64
N ILE A 471 1.45 28.80 5.68
CA ILE A 471 1.50 29.61 6.91
C ILE A 471 0.22 30.43 7.13
N GLN A 472 -0.67 30.50 6.14
CA GLN A 472 -1.92 31.22 6.24
C GLN A 472 -2.85 30.59 7.29
N ARG A 473 -3.71 31.42 7.88
CA ARG A 473 -4.72 31.02 8.86
C ARG A 473 -6.07 31.62 8.43
N PRO A 474 -6.84 30.91 7.60
CA PRO A 474 -8.15 31.37 7.18
C PRO A 474 -9.06 31.62 8.40
N GLU A 475 -9.84 32.70 8.37
CA GLU A 475 -10.79 33.03 9.46
C GLU A 475 -11.86 31.94 9.65
N THR A 476 -12.09 31.13 8.62
CA THR A 476 -13.02 30.00 8.64
C THR A 476 -12.58 28.86 9.56
N LEU A 477 -11.35 28.86 10.08
CA LEU A 477 -10.87 27.85 11.01
C LEU A 477 -11.62 27.90 12.35
N LYS A 478 -12.11 26.75 12.77
CA LYS A 478 -12.95 26.59 13.97
C LYS A 478 -12.18 26.06 15.18
N SER A 479 -11.16 25.23 14.96
CA SER A 479 -10.49 24.52 16.05
C SER A 479 -9.80 25.49 17.02
N PRO A 480 -9.78 25.21 18.33
CA PRO A 480 -9.04 26.01 19.31
C PRO A 480 -7.53 26.10 18.99
N ALA A 481 -6.97 25.08 18.34
CA ALA A 481 -5.56 25.04 17.95
C ALA A 481 -5.23 25.88 16.70
N LYS A 482 -6.17 26.65 16.14
CA LYS A 482 -5.96 27.44 14.91
C LYS A 482 -4.85 28.48 15.00
N SER A 483 -4.55 28.97 16.21
CA SER A 483 -3.47 29.95 16.45
C SER A 483 -2.09 29.31 16.62
N GLU A 484 -1.97 27.99 16.59
CA GLU A 484 -0.69 27.31 16.67
C GLU A 484 0.24 27.70 15.51
N THR A 485 1.52 27.85 15.82
CA THR A 485 2.56 28.18 14.82
C THR A 485 2.96 26.95 14.01
N GLY A 486 3.45 27.19 12.79
CA GLY A 486 3.91 26.17 11.85
C GLY A 486 3.07 26.10 10.59
N GLY A 487 3.23 25.00 9.85
CA GLY A 487 2.51 24.76 8.60
C GLY A 487 1.14 24.12 8.79
N LEU A 488 0.10 24.73 8.22
CA LEU A 488 -1.26 24.22 8.11
C LEU A 488 -1.42 23.33 6.85
N SER A 489 -2.02 22.16 7.04
CA SER A 489 -2.33 21.16 6.00
C SER A 489 -3.78 20.69 6.10
N GLY A 490 -4.20 19.80 5.20
CA GLY A 490 -5.54 19.23 5.19
C GLY A 490 -6.54 20.11 4.44
N ARG A 491 -7.83 19.97 4.76
CA ARG A 491 -8.93 20.58 3.99
C ARG A 491 -8.77 22.07 3.78
N ALA A 492 -8.31 22.81 4.80
CA ALA A 492 -8.10 24.25 4.71
C ALA A 492 -7.09 24.67 3.63
N LEU A 493 -6.16 23.78 3.26
CA LEU A 493 -5.16 24.02 2.21
C LEU A 493 -5.67 23.69 0.79
N LYS A 494 -6.83 23.02 0.66
CA LYS A 494 -7.31 22.47 -0.63
C LYS A 494 -7.32 23.52 -1.74
N HIS A 495 -8.01 24.64 -1.52
CA HIS A 495 -8.19 25.68 -2.55
C HIS A 495 -6.87 26.32 -2.96
N LEU A 496 -6.07 26.73 -1.98
CA LEU A 496 -4.78 27.40 -2.23
C LEU A 496 -3.81 26.48 -2.99
N SER A 497 -3.70 25.21 -2.58
CA SER A 497 -2.84 24.25 -3.28
C SER A 497 -3.37 23.91 -4.68
N THR A 498 -4.69 23.88 -4.92
CA THR A 498 -5.25 23.65 -6.27
C THR A 498 -4.97 24.84 -7.20
N ALA A 499 -5.09 26.06 -6.68
CA ALA A 499 -4.74 27.26 -7.42
C ALA A 499 -3.25 27.25 -7.80
N CYS A 500 -2.36 26.93 -6.85
CA CYS A 500 -0.93 26.81 -7.11
C CYS A 500 -0.60 25.76 -8.19
N VAL A 501 -1.25 24.58 -8.16
CA VAL A 501 -1.12 23.57 -9.24
C VAL A 501 -1.53 24.15 -10.59
N SER A 502 -2.68 24.83 -10.65
CA SER A 502 -3.19 25.47 -11.87
C SER A 502 -2.21 26.51 -12.42
N ASP A 503 -1.67 27.37 -11.56
CA ASP A 503 -0.74 28.43 -11.97
C ASP A 503 0.56 27.84 -12.50
N MET A 504 1.17 26.89 -11.76
CA MET A 504 2.41 26.26 -12.18
C MET A 504 2.24 25.45 -13.47
N TYR A 505 1.09 24.80 -13.67
CA TYR A 505 0.79 24.10 -14.92
C TYR A 505 0.75 25.05 -16.12
N LYS A 506 0.09 26.21 -15.97
CA LYS A 506 0.03 27.25 -17.02
C LYS A 506 1.42 27.81 -17.32
N LEU A 507 2.16 28.19 -16.28
CA LEU A 507 3.48 28.80 -16.39
C LEU A 507 4.51 27.84 -17.02
N THR A 508 4.39 26.54 -16.75
CA THR A 508 5.24 25.50 -17.35
C THR A 508 4.68 24.95 -18.67
N GLN A 509 3.52 25.44 -19.11
CA GLN A 509 2.82 24.96 -20.32
C GLN A 509 2.58 23.45 -20.32
N GLY A 510 2.42 22.84 -19.14
CA GLY A 510 2.30 21.39 -18.99
C GLY A 510 3.53 20.57 -19.38
N LYS A 511 4.70 21.20 -19.55
CA LYS A 511 5.96 20.51 -19.88
C LYS A 511 6.59 19.79 -18.70
N LEU A 512 6.33 20.29 -17.49
CA LEU A 512 6.85 19.72 -16.24
C LEU A 512 5.76 18.88 -15.56
N ALA A 513 6.14 17.72 -15.04
CA ALA A 513 5.22 16.89 -14.27
C ALA A 513 4.86 17.57 -12.94
N ILE A 514 3.61 17.45 -12.49
CA ILE A 514 3.18 17.99 -11.21
C ILE A 514 2.62 16.86 -10.34
N ILE A 515 3.19 16.71 -9.14
CA ILE A 515 2.67 15.89 -8.05
C ILE A 515 1.91 16.83 -7.11
N ALA A 516 0.59 16.71 -7.03
CA ALA A 516 -0.24 17.60 -6.23
C ALA A 516 -0.42 17.12 -4.78
N THR A 517 -0.21 18.00 -3.81
CA THR A 517 -0.35 17.69 -2.38
C THR A 517 -1.08 18.83 -1.69
N GLY A 518 -2.11 18.50 -0.90
CA GLY A 518 -2.84 19.48 -0.09
C GLY A 518 -4.36 19.34 -0.18
N GLY A 519 -4.97 18.91 0.93
CA GLY A 519 -6.42 18.94 1.13
C GLY A 519 -7.23 18.00 0.24
N VAL A 520 -6.67 16.84 -0.12
CA VAL A 520 -7.34 15.80 -0.90
C VAL A 520 -7.91 14.75 0.06
N GLU A 521 -9.24 14.63 0.08
CA GLU A 521 -9.97 13.71 0.96
C GLU A 521 -10.86 12.73 0.20
N SER A 522 -11.11 13.00 -1.09
CA SER A 522 -11.97 12.21 -1.97
C SER A 522 -11.38 12.06 -3.37
N GLY A 523 -11.92 11.12 -4.15
CA GLY A 523 -11.58 10.97 -5.57
C GLY A 523 -11.95 12.19 -6.41
N ARG A 524 -12.97 12.96 -6.01
CA ARG A 524 -13.32 14.22 -6.68
C ARG A 524 -12.29 15.31 -6.42
N ASP A 525 -11.75 15.38 -5.20
CA ASP A 525 -10.64 16.29 -4.90
C ASP A 525 -9.40 15.94 -5.72
N ALA A 526 -9.10 14.64 -5.87
CA ALA A 526 -8.00 14.18 -6.71
C ALA A 526 -8.22 14.56 -8.17
N LEU A 527 -9.43 14.35 -8.71
CA LEU A 527 -9.78 14.77 -10.06
C LEU A 527 -9.65 16.28 -10.24
N ASP A 528 -10.05 17.08 -9.26
CA ASP A 528 -9.91 18.54 -9.30
C ASP A 528 -8.45 18.99 -9.44
N LYS A 529 -7.52 18.31 -8.77
CA LYS A 529 -6.07 18.53 -8.89
C LYS A 529 -5.56 18.10 -10.26
N ILE A 530 -5.99 16.94 -10.74
CA ILE A 530 -5.59 16.39 -12.04
C ILE A 530 -6.03 17.33 -13.16
N GLU A 531 -7.29 17.74 -13.16
CA GLU A 531 -7.82 18.70 -14.13
C GLU A 531 -7.16 20.08 -14.04
N ALA A 532 -6.68 20.48 -12.86
CA ALA A 532 -5.89 21.68 -12.67
C ALA A 532 -4.46 21.55 -13.23
N GLY A 533 -3.96 20.35 -13.51
CA GLY A 533 -2.64 20.13 -14.13
C GLY A 533 -1.77 19.06 -13.50
N ALA A 534 -2.22 18.44 -12.41
CA ALA A 534 -1.43 17.39 -11.75
C ALA A 534 -1.45 16.08 -12.53
N SER A 535 -0.31 15.39 -12.59
CA SER A 535 -0.20 14.01 -13.08
C SER A 535 -0.41 13.00 -11.94
N LEU A 536 0.00 13.37 -10.73
CA LEU A 536 -0.07 12.54 -9.52
C LEU A 536 -0.62 13.35 -8.35
N VAL A 537 -1.10 12.67 -7.32
CA VAL A 537 -1.71 13.27 -6.12
C VAL A 537 -1.23 12.55 -4.86
N GLU A 538 -0.74 13.30 -3.87
CA GLU A 538 -0.35 12.75 -2.58
C GLU A 538 -1.38 13.03 -1.48
N LEU A 539 -1.55 12.04 -0.61
CA LEU A 539 -2.38 12.10 0.59
C LEU A 539 -1.49 12.23 1.84
N TYR A 540 -1.99 12.94 2.86
CA TYR A 540 -1.37 12.97 4.19
C TYR A 540 -2.45 13.11 5.26
N SER A 541 -3.08 14.29 5.34
CA SER A 541 -4.04 14.58 6.41
C SER A 541 -5.26 13.66 6.33
N SER A 542 -5.67 13.25 5.12
CA SER A 542 -6.73 12.27 4.92
C SER A 542 -6.39 10.90 5.49
N MET A 543 -5.12 10.47 5.49
CA MET A 543 -4.70 9.24 6.17
C MET A 543 -4.89 9.32 7.69
N VAL A 544 -4.73 10.51 8.28
CA VAL A 544 -4.94 10.75 9.72
C VAL A 544 -6.42 10.66 10.10
N TYR A 545 -7.33 11.15 9.26
CA TYR A 545 -8.76 11.24 9.58
C TYR A 545 -9.60 10.07 9.04
N ILE A 546 -9.32 9.61 7.82
CA ILE A 546 -10.08 8.55 7.13
C ILE A 546 -9.48 7.17 7.46
N GLY A 547 -8.18 7.13 7.78
CA GLY A 547 -7.49 5.92 8.18
C GLY A 547 -7.07 5.03 7.01
N PRO A 548 -6.80 3.74 7.29
CA PRO A 548 -6.14 2.83 6.36
C PRO A 548 -6.81 2.64 4.98
N GLN A 549 -8.13 2.76 4.91
CA GLN A 549 -8.91 2.59 3.68
C GLN A 549 -8.78 3.74 2.68
N VAL A 550 -8.11 4.85 3.05
CA VAL A 550 -8.13 6.10 2.29
C VAL A 550 -7.63 5.95 0.85
N ALA A 551 -6.57 5.16 0.62
CA ALA A 551 -6.01 4.99 -0.72
C ALA A 551 -7.03 4.30 -1.64
N ARG A 552 -7.57 3.15 -1.22
CA ARG A 552 -8.60 2.41 -1.97
C ARG A 552 -9.85 3.24 -2.22
N ARG A 553 -10.34 3.94 -1.19
CA ARG A 553 -11.49 4.83 -1.31
C ARG A 553 -11.29 5.92 -2.37
N VAL A 554 -10.18 6.67 -2.29
CA VAL A 554 -9.90 7.77 -3.23
C VAL A 554 -9.71 7.25 -4.66
N LYS A 555 -9.05 6.10 -4.86
CA LYS A 555 -8.90 5.47 -6.18
C LYS A 555 -10.25 5.10 -6.80
N ASN A 556 -11.12 4.44 -6.03
CA ASN A 556 -12.45 4.03 -6.50
C ASN A 556 -13.32 5.25 -6.86
N GLU A 557 -13.36 6.26 -5.99
CA GLU A 557 -14.09 7.50 -6.24
C GLU A 557 -13.51 8.27 -7.45
N LEU A 558 -12.19 8.26 -7.65
CA LEU A 558 -11.54 8.90 -8.79
C LEU A 558 -11.92 8.20 -10.09
N TYR A 559 -11.89 6.87 -10.11
CA TYR A 559 -12.31 6.08 -11.28
C TYR A 559 -13.77 6.38 -11.66
N GLN A 560 -14.67 6.42 -10.67
CA GLN A 560 -16.07 6.81 -10.89
C GLN A 560 -16.17 8.23 -11.46
N ALA A 561 -15.45 9.19 -10.87
CA ALA A 561 -15.47 10.58 -11.32
C ALA A 561 -14.89 10.78 -12.74
N LEU A 562 -13.90 9.98 -13.14
CA LEU A 562 -13.39 9.95 -14.52
C LEU A 562 -14.48 9.47 -15.49
N ASN A 563 -15.17 8.37 -15.16
CA ASN A 563 -16.24 7.81 -15.97
C ASN A 563 -17.42 8.77 -16.11
N GLU A 564 -17.85 9.42 -15.02
CA GLU A 564 -18.91 10.43 -15.03
C GLU A 564 -18.60 11.60 -15.97
N LYS A 565 -17.33 12.00 -16.06
CA LYS A 565 -16.88 13.07 -16.97
C LYS A 565 -16.54 12.60 -18.38
N GLY A 566 -16.64 11.29 -18.65
CA GLY A 566 -16.31 10.71 -19.95
C GLY A 566 -14.81 10.72 -20.28
N TYR A 567 -13.93 10.79 -19.27
CA TYR A 567 -12.50 10.63 -19.50
C TYR A 567 -12.15 9.16 -19.68
N LYS A 568 -11.33 8.87 -20.68
CA LYS A 568 -10.83 7.50 -20.93
C LYS A 568 -9.88 7.02 -19.82
N ASP A 569 -9.00 7.90 -19.36
CA ASP A 569 -7.94 7.62 -18.40
C ASP A 569 -7.51 8.92 -17.70
N VAL A 570 -6.67 8.80 -16.68
CA VAL A 570 -6.11 9.94 -15.94
C VAL A 570 -5.38 10.91 -16.88
N ALA A 571 -4.61 10.40 -17.84
CA ALA A 571 -3.85 11.24 -18.79
C ALA A 571 -4.77 12.16 -19.61
N ALA A 572 -5.96 11.70 -19.99
CA ALA A 572 -6.95 12.52 -20.68
C ALA A 572 -7.49 13.68 -19.82
N ALA A 573 -7.48 13.55 -18.50
CA ALA A 573 -7.95 14.57 -17.56
C ALA A 573 -6.88 15.60 -17.19
N VAL A 574 -5.58 15.27 -17.28
CA VAL A 574 -4.48 16.17 -16.88
C VAL A 574 -4.58 17.54 -17.58
N GLY A 575 -4.69 18.60 -16.78
CA GLY A 575 -4.71 19.98 -17.24
C GLY A 575 -5.94 20.37 -18.06
N ARG A 576 -7.00 19.56 -18.03
CA ARG A 576 -8.20 19.78 -18.86
C ARG A 576 -8.86 21.14 -18.62
N LYS A 577 -8.75 21.73 -17.43
CA LYS A 577 -9.27 23.09 -17.12
C LYS A 577 -8.62 24.19 -17.97
N HIS A 578 -7.46 23.93 -18.58
CA HIS A 578 -6.71 24.92 -19.37
C HIS A 578 -6.81 24.70 -20.88
N LYS A 579 -7.44 23.60 -21.31
CA LYS A 579 -7.61 23.29 -22.73
C LYS A 579 -8.96 23.85 -23.18
N HIS A 580 -8.92 24.82 -24.11
CA HIS A 580 -10.13 25.28 -24.76
C HIS A 580 -10.68 24.15 -25.63
N VAL A 581 -11.89 23.69 -25.36
CA VAL A 581 -12.64 22.88 -26.31
C VAL A 581 -13.33 23.88 -27.22
N PRO A 582 -12.89 24.04 -28.50
CA PRO A 582 -13.67 24.85 -29.41
C PRO A 582 -15.08 24.26 -29.44
N GLU A 583 -16.11 25.11 -29.32
CA GLU A 583 -17.50 24.71 -29.51
C GLU A 583 -17.66 24.14 -30.93
N LYS A 584 -17.34 22.85 -31.11
CA LYS A 584 -17.96 22.08 -32.17
C LYS A 584 -19.43 22.17 -31.84
N LYS A 585 -20.19 22.93 -32.66
CA LYS A 585 -21.66 22.96 -32.65
C LYS A 585 -22.13 21.57 -32.24
N LEU A 586 -22.63 21.47 -31.01
CA LEU A 586 -23.21 20.27 -30.45
C LEU A 586 -24.40 19.93 -31.37
N GLN A 587 -24.14 19.21 -32.46
CA GLN A 587 -25.22 18.52 -33.14
C GLN A 587 -25.65 17.44 -32.17
N ALA A 588 -26.85 17.61 -31.62
CA ALA A 588 -27.49 16.59 -30.81
C ALA A 588 -27.35 15.24 -31.56
N PRO A 589 -27.00 14.15 -30.85
CA PRO A 589 -26.93 12.85 -31.48
C PRO A 589 -28.29 12.55 -32.12
N LYS A 590 -28.32 12.45 -33.45
CA LYS A 590 -29.44 11.83 -34.15
C LYS A 590 -29.24 10.33 -33.96
N PHE A 591 -30.03 9.74 -33.06
CA PHE A 591 -30.23 8.31 -33.06
C PHE A 591 -31.15 7.98 -34.25
N ASP A 592 -30.69 7.08 -35.12
CA ASP A 592 -31.52 6.35 -36.08
C ASP A 592 -32.28 5.24 -35.33
#